data_AF-A0A1C6CSD3-F1
#
_entry.id   AF-A0A1C6CSD3-F1
#
_cell.length_a   1.000
_cell.length_b   1.000
_cell.length_c   1.000
_cell.angle_alpha   90.00
_cell.angle_beta   90.00
_cell.angle_gamma   90.00
#
_symmetry.space_group_name_H-M   'P 1'
#
loop_
_entity.id
_entity.type
_entity.pdbx_description
1 polymer ?
#
loop_
_entity_poly.entity_id
_entity_poly.type
_entity_poly.pdbx_seq_one_letter_code
_entity_poly.pdbx_strand_id
1 'polypeptide(L)'
;MTKMIRGMLTIIKINLKYILSKFTIIASSVFGLASIVQLFFDWNTIGIEDDDVKCKIKAFTVLLFICFLTALVWGLHSSKEVTILSEDDVEIIVRYDDLMKIAFPKKPQTERIVVIAVNCCYDTVVNDDIIHEGSVHGQFLKRFAYSDEKRQALDAEIESSLKAFGYEYEDISLNEKREGKRKRYPMGSVSRIKGENGVTFFLLALTEFDVDCVAHCDKHQYFDCILKLFEYYDKHGQGRELYLYPMGTAMSRTGLSKKEALESIVLLTQISKNYLKCKTTIIVDKKCKNEISITDL
;
A
#
# COMPACT_ATOMS: atom_id res chain seq x y z
N MET A 1 -23.58 19.11 -5.21
CA MET A 1 -23.26 18.28 -6.41
C MET A 1 -21.81 18.41 -6.89
N THR A 2 -21.02 19.37 -6.38
CA THR A 2 -19.72 19.76 -6.96
C THR A 2 -18.49 18.98 -6.47
N LYS A 3 -18.49 18.43 -5.24
CA LYS A 3 -17.32 17.76 -4.66
C LYS A 3 -17.11 16.33 -5.17
N MET A 4 -18.20 15.59 -5.39
CA MET A 4 -18.18 14.21 -5.89
C MET A 4 -17.72 14.13 -7.35
N ILE A 5 -18.26 15.00 -8.22
CA ILE A 5 -17.85 15.09 -9.63
C ILE A 5 -16.38 15.48 -9.75
N ARG A 6 -15.92 16.43 -8.93
CA ARG A 6 -14.50 16.85 -8.90
C ARG A 6 -13.58 15.71 -8.47
N GLY A 7 -13.96 14.92 -7.48
CA GLY A 7 -13.22 13.73 -7.07
C GLY A 7 -13.14 12.66 -8.17
N MET A 8 -14.26 12.38 -8.85
CA MET A 8 -14.27 11.44 -9.97
C MET A 8 -13.38 11.91 -11.13
N LEU A 9 -13.43 13.20 -11.48
CA LEU A 9 -12.57 13.78 -12.51
C LEU A 9 -11.08 13.67 -12.16
N THR A 10 -10.71 13.83 -10.89
CA THR A 10 -9.32 13.65 -10.45
C THR A 10 -8.87 12.20 -10.59
N ILE A 11 -9.68 11.23 -10.18
CA ILE A 11 -9.36 9.79 -10.35
C ILE A 11 -9.21 9.45 -11.84
N ILE A 12 -10.11 9.95 -12.69
CA ILE A 12 -10.02 9.74 -14.14
C ILE A 12 -8.73 10.34 -14.70
N LYS A 13 -8.35 11.55 -14.29
CA LYS A 13 -7.11 12.20 -14.74
C LYS A 13 -5.86 11.41 -14.34
N ILE A 14 -5.80 10.92 -13.11
CA ILE A 14 -4.67 10.13 -12.60
C ILE A 14 -4.52 8.82 -13.36
N ASN A 15 -5.65 8.14 -13.64
CA ASN A 15 -5.66 6.85 -14.34
C ASN A 15 -5.87 7.02 -15.86
N LEU A 16 -5.74 8.23 -16.42
CA LEU A 16 -6.15 8.52 -17.80
C LEU A 16 -5.33 7.71 -18.80
N LYS A 17 -4.02 7.58 -18.57
CA LYS A 17 -3.12 6.78 -19.41
C LYS A 17 -3.55 5.32 -19.44
N TYR A 18 -3.88 4.74 -18.28
CA TYR A 18 -4.38 3.38 -18.16
C TYR A 18 -5.73 3.19 -18.87
N ILE A 19 -6.68 4.11 -18.64
CA ILE A 19 -8.01 4.08 -19.27
C ILE A 19 -7.89 4.16 -20.79
N LEU A 20 -7.05 5.06 -21.31
CA LEU A 20 -6.81 5.21 -22.75
C LEU A 20 -6.14 3.97 -23.35
N SER A 21 -5.19 3.34 -22.65
CA SER A 21 -4.58 2.08 -23.08
C SER A 21 -5.60 0.93 -23.13
N LYS A 22 -6.51 0.84 -22.16
CA LYS A 22 -7.60 -0.16 -22.22
C LYS A 22 -8.60 0.15 -23.32
N PHE A 23 -8.91 1.43 -23.53
CA PHE A 23 -9.76 1.86 -24.64
C PHE A 23 -9.17 1.43 -25.99
N THR A 24 -7.87 1.62 -26.23
CA THR A 24 -7.26 1.22 -27.51
C THR A 24 -7.31 -0.30 -27.72
N ILE A 25 -7.10 -1.10 -26.67
CA ILE A 25 -7.20 -2.57 -26.74
C ILE A 25 -8.65 -3.03 -27.02
N ILE A 26 -9.63 -2.46 -26.32
CA ILE A 26 -11.04 -2.79 -26.50
C ILE A 26 -11.50 -2.38 -27.90
N ALA A 27 -11.18 -1.15 -28.31
CA ALA A 27 -11.54 -0.63 -29.62
C ALA A 27 -10.91 -1.48 -30.73
N SER A 28 -9.62 -1.80 -30.67
CA SER A 28 -8.96 -2.61 -31.68
C SER A 28 -9.57 -4.02 -31.78
N SER A 29 -9.92 -4.64 -30.64
CA SER A 29 -10.57 -5.95 -30.61
C SER A 29 -11.98 -5.90 -31.23
N VAL A 30 -12.79 -4.90 -30.84
CA VAL A 30 -14.16 -4.73 -31.34
C VAL A 30 -14.16 -4.40 -32.84
N PHE A 31 -13.31 -3.50 -33.30
CA PHE A 31 -13.20 -3.16 -34.73
C PHE A 31 -12.58 -4.28 -35.56
N GLY A 32 -11.67 -5.08 -34.98
CA GLY A 32 -11.16 -6.30 -35.60
C GLY A 32 -12.27 -7.32 -35.84
N LEU A 33 -13.10 -7.59 -34.82
CA LEU A 33 -14.26 -8.47 -34.94
C LEU A 33 -15.30 -7.93 -35.92
N ALA A 34 -15.61 -6.63 -35.86
CA ALA A 34 -16.54 -6.00 -36.80
C ALA A 34 -16.07 -6.14 -38.26
N SER A 35 -14.77 -5.97 -38.50
CA SER A 35 -14.17 -6.17 -39.83
C SER A 35 -14.31 -7.61 -40.31
N ILE A 36 -14.13 -8.60 -39.42
CA ILE A 36 -14.33 -10.02 -39.77
C ILE A 36 -15.79 -10.30 -40.10
N VAL A 37 -16.74 -9.78 -39.31
CA VAL A 37 -18.18 -9.95 -39.58
C VAL A 37 -18.55 -9.32 -40.93
N GLN A 38 -17.97 -8.18 -41.27
CA GLN A 38 -18.20 -7.51 -42.55
C GLN A 38 -17.73 -8.33 -43.77
N LEU A 39 -16.82 -9.31 -43.60
CA LEU A 39 -16.46 -10.24 -44.69
C LEU A 39 -17.60 -11.19 -45.08
N PHE A 40 -18.59 -11.38 -44.19
CA PHE A 40 -19.69 -12.32 -44.38
C PHE A 40 -21.05 -11.64 -44.55
N PHE A 41 -21.20 -10.40 -44.08
CA PHE A 41 -22.48 -9.68 -44.05
C PHE A 41 -22.35 -8.26 -44.63
N ASP A 42 -23.19 -7.96 -45.62
CA ASP A 42 -23.34 -6.61 -46.16
C ASP A 42 -24.21 -5.73 -45.25
N TRP A 43 -23.99 -4.41 -45.30
CA TRP A 43 -24.70 -3.41 -44.49
C TRP A 43 -26.22 -3.48 -44.65
N ASN A 44 -26.70 -3.82 -45.85
CA ASN A 44 -28.12 -3.99 -46.14
C ASN A 44 -28.76 -5.11 -45.29
N THR A 45 -28.00 -6.14 -44.92
CA THR A 45 -28.44 -7.24 -44.05
C THR A 45 -28.71 -6.78 -42.62
N ILE A 46 -28.04 -5.70 -42.19
CA ILE A 46 -28.14 -5.09 -40.86
C ILE A 46 -29.17 -3.94 -40.88
N GLY A 47 -29.82 -3.69 -42.02
CA GLY A 47 -30.84 -2.64 -42.19
C GLY A 47 -30.25 -1.24 -42.39
N ILE A 48 -28.98 -1.14 -42.81
CA ILE A 48 -28.33 0.12 -43.17
C ILE A 48 -28.15 0.13 -44.69
N GLU A 49 -28.92 0.99 -45.38
CA GLU A 49 -28.75 1.19 -46.82
C GLU A 49 -27.32 1.59 -47.15
N ASP A 50 -26.76 1.00 -48.22
CA ASP A 50 -25.36 1.21 -48.55
C ASP A 50 -24.99 2.67 -48.85
N ASP A 51 -25.96 3.43 -49.35
CA ASP A 51 -25.80 4.83 -49.73
C ASP A 51 -25.94 5.79 -48.52
N ASP A 52 -26.40 5.30 -47.35
CA ASP A 52 -26.57 6.12 -46.14
C ASP A 52 -25.28 6.21 -45.31
N VAL A 53 -24.35 7.02 -45.82
CA VAL A 53 -23.08 7.34 -45.15
C VAL A 53 -23.30 7.97 -43.76
N LYS A 54 -24.40 8.72 -43.54
CA LYS A 54 -24.67 9.35 -42.25
C LYS A 54 -25.02 8.32 -41.18
N CYS A 55 -25.81 7.31 -41.54
CA CYS A 55 -26.13 6.21 -40.64
C CYS A 55 -24.87 5.40 -40.27
N LYS A 56 -24.00 5.11 -41.23
CA LYS A 56 -22.71 4.43 -41.00
C LYS A 56 -21.80 5.21 -40.03
N ILE A 57 -21.67 6.53 -40.19
CA ILE A 57 -20.89 7.39 -39.27
C ILE A 57 -21.49 7.40 -37.86
N LYS A 58 -22.83 7.46 -37.73
CA LYS A 58 -23.50 7.41 -36.43
C LYS A 58 -23.26 6.09 -35.73
N ALA A 59 -23.42 4.97 -36.43
CA ALA A 59 -23.18 3.63 -35.89
C ALA A 59 -21.72 3.49 -35.40
N PHE A 60 -20.75 3.95 -36.20
CA PHE A 60 -19.34 3.96 -35.80
C PHE A 60 -19.09 4.81 -34.54
N THR A 61 -19.66 6.01 -34.49
CA THR A 61 -19.50 6.93 -33.35
C THR A 61 -20.10 6.35 -32.08
N VAL A 62 -21.28 5.72 -32.18
CA VAL A 62 -21.93 5.04 -31.05
C VAL A 62 -21.08 3.87 -30.56
N LEU A 63 -20.56 3.04 -31.47
CA LEU A 63 -19.71 1.91 -31.11
C LEU A 63 -18.42 2.36 -30.40
N LEU A 64 -17.78 3.40 -30.93
CA LEU A 64 -16.57 3.99 -30.32
C LEU A 64 -16.88 4.57 -28.93
N PHE A 65 -18.03 5.22 -28.75
CA PHE A 65 -18.48 5.72 -27.46
C PHE A 65 -18.75 4.58 -26.45
N ILE A 66 -19.35 3.47 -26.90
CA ILE A 66 -19.54 2.27 -26.06
C ILE A 66 -18.18 1.72 -25.62
N CYS A 67 -17.22 1.56 -26.53
CA CYS A 67 -15.86 1.13 -26.19
C CYS A 67 -15.23 2.05 -25.12
N PHE A 68 -15.38 3.37 -25.27
CA PHE A 68 -14.90 4.32 -24.28
C PHE A 68 -15.59 4.18 -22.92
N LEU A 69 -16.92 4.05 -22.88
CA LEU A 69 -17.66 3.83 -21.63
C LEU A 69 -17.24 2.53 -20.94
N THR A 70 -17.05 1.44 -21.70
CA THR A 70 -16.58 0.17 -21.13
C THR A 70 -15.17 0.29 -20.54
N ALA A 71 -14.25 0.96 -21.25
CA ALA A 71 -12.90 1.21 -20.76
C ALA A 71 -12.90 2.11 -19.52
N LEU A 72 -13.78 3.11 -19.47
CA LEU A 72 -13.95 4.01 -18.35
C LEU A 72 -14.44 3.27 -17.10
N VAL A 73 -15.52 2.47 -17.23
CA VAL A 73 -16.05 1.68 -16.11
C VAL A 73 -15.02 0.67 -15.63
N TRP A 74 -14.34 -0.02 -16.55
CA TRP A 74 -13.28 -0.96 -16.22
C TRP A 74 -12.13 -0.28 -15.48
N GLY A 75 -11.59 0.83 -16.00
CA GLY A 75 -10.48 1.56 -15.37
C GLY A 75 -10.85 2.11 -13.99
N LEU A 76 -12.08 2.59 -13.80
CA LEU A 76 -12.56 3.03 -12.50
C LEU A 76 -12.70 1.87 -11.49
N HIS A 77 -13.02 0.66 -11.96
CA HIS A 77 -13.08 -0.52 -11.10
C HIS A 77 -11.68 -1.05 -10.77
N SER A 78 -10.83 -1.25 -11.77
CA SER A 78 -9.45 -1.75 -11.61
C SER A 78 -8.52 -0.76 -10.92
N SER A 79 -8.84 0.54 -10.88
CA SER A 79 -8.10 1.53 -10.08
C SER A 79 -8.33 1.40 -8.56
N LYS A 80 -8.91 0.30 -8.07
CA LYS A 80 -9.04 0.02 -6.63
C LYS A 80 -7.94 -0.90 -6.12
N GLU A 81 -7.49 -1.83 -6.96
CA GLU A 81 -6.56 -2.89 -6.62
C GLU A 81 -5.84 -3.35 -7.89
N VAL A 82 -4.52 -3.56 -7.79
CA VAL A 82 -3.67 -4.03 -8.86
C VAL A 82 -2.84 -5.21 -8.34
N THR A 83 -2.91 -6.33 -9.06
CA THR A 83 -2.04 -7.48 -8.82
C THR A 83 -0.73 -7.24 -9.56
N ILE A 84 0.37 -7.14 -8.82
CA ILE A 84 1.71 -6.94 -9.34
C ILE A 84 2.32 -8.28 -9.78
N LEU A 85 2.10 -9.32 -8.98
CA LEU A 85 2.62 -10.65 -9.22
C LEU A 85 1.66 -11.69 -8.62
N SER A 86 1.44 -12.78 -9.35
CA SER A 86 0.68 -13.94 -8.89
C SER A 86 1.35 -15.18 -9.47
N GLU A 87 2.12 -15.85 -8.62
CA GLU A 87 2.81 -17.13 -8.83
C GLU A 87 2.37 -18.08 -7.71
N ASP A 88 2.48 -19.40 -7.89
CA ASP A 88 1.86 -20.43 -7.03
C ASP A 88 1.80 -20.10 -5.53
N ASP A 89 2.95 -19.81 -4.90
CA ASP A 89 3.06 -19.51 -3.47
C ASP A 89 3.22 -18.01 -3.15
N VAL A 90 3.21 -17.13 -4.15
CA VAL A 90 3.47 -15.70 -3.97
C VAL A 90 2.41 -14.86 -4.69
N GLU A 91 1.72 -14.02 -3.93
CA GLU A 91 0.79 -13.04 -4.48
C GLU A 91 1.17 -11.65 -3.95
N ILE A 92 1.43 -10.70 -4.84
CA ILE A 92 1.75 -9.30 -4.47
C ILE A 92 0.63 -8.41 -5.01
N ILE A 93 -0.11 -7.78 -4.10
CA ILE A 93 -1.24 -6.91 -4.42
C ILE A 93 -1.00 -5.51 -3.86
N VAL A 94 -1.36 -4.49 -4.62
CA VAL A 94 -1.46 -3.11 -4.16
C VAL A 94 -2.92 -2.67 -4.21
N ARG A 95 -3.46 -2.16 -3.10
CA ARG A 95 -4.86 -1.71 -3.03
C ARG A 95 -5.03 -0.42 -2.26
N TYR A 96 -6.06 0.36 -2.62
CA TYR A 96 -6.48 1.47 -1.78
C TYR A 96 -7.34 0.98 -0.63
N ASP A 97 -6.81 1.04 0.59
CA ASP A 97 -7.60 0.73 1.78
C ASP A 97 -7.24 1.55 3.02
N ASP A 98 -7.79 1.18 4.17
CA ASP A 98 -7.46 1.72 5.48
C ASP A 98 -6.69 0.66 6.28
N LEU A 99 -5.39 0.88 6.45
CA LEU A 99 -4.50 -0.05 7.16
C LEU A 99 -4.98 -0.29 8.60
N MET A 100 -5.51 0.72 9.29
CA MET A 100 -5.95 0.58 10.68
C MET A 100 -7.20 -0.30 10.80
N LYS A 101 -8.05 -0.36 9.77
CA LYS A 101 -9.20 -1.29 9.76
C LYS A 101 -8.77 -2.74 9.58
N ILE A 102 -7.69 -2.95 8.82
CA ILE A 102 -7.09 -4.28 8.62
C ILE A 102 -6.36 -4.72 9.90
N ALA A 103 -5.67 -3.78 10.54
CA ALA A 103 -4.90 -3.99 11.76
C ALA A 103 -5.76 -4.24 13.01
N PHE A 104 -6.97 -3.68 13.07
CA PHE A 104 -7.88 -3.81 14.21
C PHE A 104 -9.27 -4.26 13.74
N PRO A 105 -9.41 -5.51 13.25
CA PRO A 105 -10.68 -6.01 12.77
C PRO A 105 -11.64 -6.26 13.94
N LYS A 106 -12.93 -6.01 13.73
CA LYS A 106 -13.99 -6.19 14.74
C LYS A 106 -14.37 -7.66 15.00
N LYS A 107 -13.99 -8.55 14.09
CA LYS A 107 -14.30 -9.99 14.13
C LYS A 107 -13.03 -10.75 13.81
N PRO A 108 -12.87 -11.99 14.32
CA PRO A 108 -11.78 -12.87 13.91
C PRO A 108 -11.68 -12.96 12.39
N GLN A 109 -10.46 -12.86 11.89
CA GLN A 109 -10.13 -12.98 10.47
C GLN A 109 -9.08 -14.07 10.29
N THR A 110 -8.75 -14.36 9.03
CA THR A 110 -7.55 -15.14 8.69
C THR A 110 -6.31 -14.52 9.32
N GLU A 111 -5.44 -15.38 9.84
CA GLU A 111 -4.18 -15.01 10.47
C GLU A 111 -3.33 -14.17 9.51
N ARG A 112 -2.94 -12.98 9.98
CA ARG A 112 -2.21 -12.00 9.18
C ARG A 112 -1.17 -11.27 10.01
N ILE A 113 -0.16 -10.77 9.32
CA ILE A 113 0.89 -9.93 9.86
C ILE A 113 0.70 -8.52 9.33
N VAL A 114 0.62 -7.54 10.22
CA VAL A 114 0.58 -6.12 9.86
C VAL A 114 1.87 -5.46 10.31
N VAL A 115 2.59 -4.87 9.38
CA VAL A 115 3.83 -4.15 9.69
C VAL A 115 3.50 -2.72 10.07
N ILE A 116 4.12 -2.23 11.15
CA ILE A 116 4.04 -0.83 11.60
C ILE A 116 5.48 -0.32 11.73
N ALA A 117 5.83 0.71 10.96
CA ALA A 117 7.12 1.38 11.14
C ALA A 117 7.11 2.23 12.41
N VAL A 118 8.15 2.05 13.23
CA VAL A 118 8.35 2.74 14.51
C VAL A 118 9.76 3.34 14.57
N ASN A 119 10.04 4.14 15.61
CA ASN A 119 11.41 4.61 15.84
C ASN A 119 12.26 3.54 16.55
N CYS A 120 13.57 3.68 16.47
CA CYS A 120 14.54 2.73 17.02
C CYS A 120 14.52 2.63 18.55
N CYS A 121 13.90 3.59 19.26
CA CYS A 121 13.65 3.53 20.70
C CYS A 121 12.30 2.90 21.04
N TYR A 122 11.49 2.55 20.04
CA TYR A 122 10.13 2.00 20.18
C TYR A 122 9.27 2.85 21.14
N ASP A 123 9.31 4.18 21.01
CA ASP A 123 8.51 5.08 21.86
C ASP A 123 7.00 4.80 21.70
N THR A 124 6.29 4.77 22.82
CA THR A 124 4.85 4.44 22.88
C THR A 124 3.99 5.59 23.40
N VAL A 125 4.58 6.77 23.58
CA VAL A 125 3.88 7.99 24.02
C VAL A 125 3.46 8.81 22.80
N VAL A 126 2.16 9.07 22.69
CA VAL A 126 1.59 9.92 21.64
C VAL A 126 1.36 11.31 22.21
N ASN A 127 2.10 12.29 21.68
CA ASN A 127 2.01 13.71 22.00
C ASN A 127 2.60 14.51 20.82
N ASP A 128 2.70 15.83 20.97
CA ASP A 128 3.20 16.70 19.91
C ASP A 128 4.73 16.63 19.74
N ASP A 129 5.45 16.08 20.73
CA ASP A 129 6.92 16.09 20.79
C ASP A 129 7.60 14.77 20.40
N ILE A 130 6.93 13.63 20.59
CA ILE A 130 7.51 12.28 20.38
C ILE A 130 6.84 11.58 19.20
N ILE A 131 5.60 11.09 19.37
CA ILE A 131 4.87 10.41 18.31
C ILE A 131 3.62 11.19 17.94
N HIS A 132 3.64 11.80 16.75
CA HIS A 132 2.49 12.52 16.20
C HIS A 132 1.29 11.58 15.96
N GLU A 133 0.11 11.95 16.46
CA GLU A 133 -1.10 11.10 16.43
C GLU A 133 -1.59 10.73 15.02
N GLY A 134 -1.33 11.59 14.04
CA GLY A 134 -1.70 11.36 12.64
C GLY A 134 -0.80 10.37 11.90
N SER A 135 0.39 10.04 12.45
CA SER A 135 1.29 9.05 11.85
C SER A 135 0.71 7.64 11.96
N VAL A 136 1.17 6.69 11.14
CA VAL A 136 0.74 5.29 11.27
C VAL A 136 1.12 4.71 12.63
N HIS A 137 2.29 5.07 13.16
CA HIS A 137 2.73 4.70 14.50
C HIS A 137 1.78 5.24 15.58
N GLY A 138 1.45 6.54 15.54
CA GLY A 138 0.51 7.15 16.49
C GLY A 138 -0.90 6.58 16.40
N GLN A 139 -1.39 6.31 15.18
CA GLN A 139 -2.69 5.68 14.97
C GLN A 139 -2.76 4.24 15.49
N PHE A 140 -1.66 3.49 15.41
CA PHE A 140 -1.52 2.18 16.04
C PHE A 140 -1.57 2.30 17.56
N LEU A 141 -0.76 3.19 18.15
CA LEU A 141 -0.69 3.39 19.60
C LEU A 141 -2.05 3.81 20.20
N LYS A 142 -2.78 4.73 19.56
CA LYS A 142 -4.13 5.13 20.03
C LYS A 142 -5.14 3.98 20.07
N ARG A 143 -4.91 2.88 19.33
CA ARG A 143 -5.79 1.71 19.28
C ARG A 143 -5.29 0.56 20.14
N PHE A 144 -3.99 0.29 20.12
CA PHE A 144 -3.37 -0.83 20.84
C PHE A 144 -3.02 -0.46 22.30
N ALA A 145 -2.49 0.74 22.51
CA ALA A 145 -2.00 1.26 23.79
C ALA A 145 -2.85 2.46 24.27
N TYR A 146 -4.18 2.29 24.29
CA TYR A 146 -5.15 3.36 24.56
C TYR A 146 -5.21 3.84 26.03
N SER A 147 -4.45 3.20 26.92
CA SER A 147 -4.35 3.53 28.35
C SER A 147 -2.92 3.26 28.83
N ASP A 148 -2.53 3.86 29.97
CA ASP A 148 -1.18 3.65 30.53
C ASP A 148 -0.88 2.19 30.85
N GLU A 149 -1.86 1.44 31.34
CA GLU A 149 -1.71 0.01 31.60
C GLU A 149 -1.39 -0.77 30.31
N LYS A 150 -2.16 -0.52 29.24
CA LYS A 150 -1.92 -1.14 27.93
C LYS A 150 -0.60 -0.71 27.31
N ARG A 151 -0.20 0.55 27.52
CA ARG A 151 1.08 1.07 27.08
C ARG A 151 2.24 0.38 27.79
N GLN A 152 2.18 0.23 29.11
CA GLN A 152 3.22 -0.47 29.88
C GLN A 152 3.29 -1.95 29.51
N ALA A 153 2.15 -2.61 29.27
CA ALA A 153 2.12 -3.97 28.78
C ALA A 153 2.78 -4.11 27.40
N LEU A 154 2.48 -3.18 26.46
CA LEU A 154 3.13 -3.13 25.16
C LEU A 154 4.64 -2.89 25.30
N ASP A 155 5.07 -1.99 26.18
CA ASP A 155 6.49 -1.72 26.42
C ASP A 155 7.24 -2.99 26.88
N ALA A 156 6.65 -3.75 27.81
CA ALA A 156 7.21 -5.01 28.29
C ALA A 156 7.23 -6.10 27.19
N GLU A 157 6.17 -6.20 26.38
CA GLU A 157 6.10 -7.16 25.28
C GLU A 157 7.14 -6.83 24.19
N ILE A 158 7.34 -5.54 23.89
CA ILE A 158 8.37 -5.08 22.95
C ILE A 158 9.76 -5.50 23.42
N GLU A 159 10.12 -5.18 24.67
CA GLU A 159 11.44 -5.54 25.23
C GLU A 159 11.65 -7.05 25.25
N SER A 160 10.63 -7.81 25.68
CA SER A 160 10.70 -9.28 25.71
C SER A 160 10.87 -9.86 24.31
N SER A 161 10.15 -9.33 23.31
CA SER A 161 10.28 -9.77 21.93
C SER A 161 11.68 -9.49 21.38
N LEU A 162 12.17 -8.24 21.52
CA LEU A 162 13.47 -7.86 20.98
C LEU A 162 14.61 -8.67 21.61
N LYS A 163 14.55 -8.89 22.92
CA LYS A 163 15.49 -9.77 23.63
C LYS A 163 15.43 -11.22 23.14
N ALA A 164 14.23 -11.77 22.92
CA ALA A 164 14.07 -13.14 22.43
C ALA A 164 14.68 -13.36 21.04
N PHE A 165 14.76 -12.31 20.22
CA PHE A 165 15.41 -12.34 18.90
C PHE A 165 16.87 -11.89 18.91
N GLY A 166 17.46 -11.65 20.10
CA GLY A 166 18.88 -11.32 20.24
C GLY A 166 19.25 -9.92 19.75
N TYR A 167 18.29 -8.98 19.72
CA TYR A 167 18.62 -7.59 19.43
C TYR A 167 19.20 -6.93 20.69
N GLU A 168 20.46 -6.53 20.60
CA GLU A 168 21.12 -5.68 21.59
C GLU A 168 20.69 -4.22 21.40
N TYR A 169 20.70 -3.45 22.47
CA TYR A 169 20.43 -2.01 22.43
C TYR A 169 21.65 -1.22 22.93
N GLU A 170 21.73 0.04 22.52
CA GLU A 170 22.58 1.04 23.15
C GLU A 170 21.74 1.96 24.05
N ASP A 171 22.32 2.38 25.16
CA ASP A 171 21.73 3.43 26.01
C ASP A 171 22.20 4.80 25.51
N ILE A 172 21.24 5.64 25.09
CA ILE A 172 21.52 6.98 24.57
C ILE A 172 21.27 8.06 25.61
N SER A 173 22.03 9.14 25.52
CA SER A 173 21.96 10.25 26.46
C SER A 173 20.87 11.27 26.10
N LEU A 174 20.54 12.17 27.04
CA LEU A 174 19.61 13.28 26.77
C LEU A 174 20.13 14.26 25.71
N ASN A 175 21.45 14.27 25.47
CA ASN A 175 22.05 15.10 24.42
C ASN A 175 21.83 14.51 23.01
N GLU A 176 21.45 13.23 22.93
CA GLU A 176 21.17 12.54 21.67
C GLU A 176 19.66 12.44 21.40
N LYS A 177 18.84 12.44 22.46
CA LYS A 177 17.37 12.44 22.39
C LYS A 177 16.79 13.02 23.67
N ARG A 178 16.13 14.17 23.58
CA ARG A 178 15.67 14.91 24.76
C ARG A 178 14.56 14.23 25.57
N GLU A 179 13.71 13.43 24.93
CA GLU A 179 12.49 12.89 25.53
C GLU A 179 12.18 11.46 25.09
N GLY A 180 11.38 10.75 25.88
CA GLY A 180 10.96 9.37 25.62
C GLY A 180 11.96 8.31 26.08
N LYS A 181 11.90 7.13 25.48
CA LYS A 181 12.77 5.99 25.77
C LYS A 181 14.19 6.24 25.27
N ARG A 182 15.17 5.62 25.97
CA ARG A 182 16.62 5.79 25.73
C ARG A 182 17.35 4.50 25.36
N LYS A 183 16.66 3.36 25.32
CA LYS A 183 17.21 2.13 24.73
C LYS A 183 17.00 2.22 23.22
N ARG A 184 18.06 2.46 22.45
CA ARG A 184 18.00 2.50 20.99
C ARG A 184 18.44 1.14 20.45
N TYR A 185 17.57 0.51 19.68
CA TYR A 185 17.86 -0.75 18.98
C TYR A 185 18.32 -0.47 17.54
N PRO A 186 19.06 -1.40 16.92
CA PRO A 186 19.47 -1.25 15.54
C PRO A 186 18.30 -1.05 14.58
N MET A 187 18.51 -0.19 13.58
CA MET A 187 17.62 -0.07 12.42
C MET A 187 17.40 -1.43 11.74
N GLY A 188 16.13 -1.69 11.41
CA GLY A 188 15.66 -2.96 10.87
C GLY A 188 15.41 -4.05 11.91
N SER A 189 15.59 -3.77 13.21
CA SER A 189 15.09 -4.66 14.26
C SER A 189 13.56 -4.77 14.17
N VAL A 190 13.04 -5.96 14.47
CA VAL A 190 11.61 -6.25 14.43
C VAL A 190 11.14 -6.80 15.76
N SER A 191 10.16 -6.13 16.36
CA SER A 191 9.42 -6.63 17.51
C SER A 191 8.10 -7.26 17.07
N ARG A 192 7.80 -8.46 17.56
CA ARG A 192 6.59 -9.20 17.24
C ARG A 192 5.61 -9.16 18.40
N ILE A 193 4.48 -8.51 18.16
CA ILE A 193 3.45 -8.27 19.17
C ILE A 193 2.17 -9.00 18.78
N LYS A 194 1.54 -9.71 19.72
CA LYS A 194 0.29 -10.41 19.44
C LYS A 194 -0.89 -9.44 19.54
N GLY A 195 -1.65 -9.34 18.44
CA GLY A 195 -2.90 -8.60 18.40
C GLY A 195 -4.12 -9.46 18.68
N GLU A 196 -5.29 -8.86 18.49
CA GLU A 196 -6.58 -9.53 18.60
C GLU A 196 -7.05 -10.04 17.23
N ASN A 197 -8.02 -10.96 17.24
CA ASN A 197 -8.78 -11.35 16.04
C ASN A 197 -7.94 -11.86 14.84
N GLY A 198 -6.83 -12.56 15.13
CA GLY A 198 -5.94 -13.14 14.11
C GLY A 198 -4.90 -12.17 13.56
N VAL A 199 -4.64 -11.05 14.24
CA VAL A 199 -3.60 -10.10 13.84
C VAL A 199 -2.33 -10.32 14.67
N THR A 200 -1.19 -10.38 13.99
CA THR A 200 0.14 -10.23 14.59
C THR A 200 0.76 -8.95 14.05
N PHE A 201 1.39 -8.16 14.92
CA PHE A 201 2.07 -6.94 14.53
C PHE A 201 3.57 -7.17 14.45
N PHE A 202 4.19 -6.74 13.36
CA PHE A 202 5.63 -6.59 13.25
C PHE A 202 5.95 -5.09 13.36
N LEU A 203 6.51 -4.68 14.50
CA LEU A 203 6.97 -3.32 14.70
C LEU A 203 8.40 -3.20 14.18
N LEU A 204 8.58 -2.51 13.06
CA LEU A 204 9.87 -2.35 12.39
C LEU A 204 10.54 -1.04 12.84
N ALA A 205 11.70 -1.13 13.47
CA ALA A 205 12.54 0.04 13.75
C ALA A 205 13.06 0.65 12.44
N LEU A 206 12.45 1.74 12.00
CA LEU A 206 12.74 2.36 10.71
C LEU A 206 13.45 3.71 10.84
N THR A 207 13.24 4.43 11.94
CA THR A 207 13.76 5.81 12.09
C THR A 207 14.54 5.98 13.38
N GLU A 208 15.65 6.71 13.32
CA GLU A 208 16.33 7.21 14.51
C GLU A 208 15.83 8.61 14.84
N PHE A 209 15.78 8.93 16.12
CA PHE A 209 15.44 10.28 16.58
C PHE A 209 16.72 11.03 16.93
N ASP A 210 16.79 12.29 16.50
CA ASP A 210 17.83 13.21 16.95
C ASP A 210 17.48 13.85 18.30
N VAL A 211 18.30 14.81 18.72
CA VAL A 211 18.16 15.52 20.00
C VAL A 211 16.79 16.19 20.13
N ASP A 212 16.20 16.65 19.03
CA ASP A 212 14.91 17.31 18.97
C ASP A 212 13.73 16.33 18.80
N CYS A 213 13.98 15.02 18.95
CA CYS A 213 13.01 13.96 18.69
C CYS A 213 12.49 13.98 17.26
N VAL A 214 13.27 14.51 16.33
CA VAL A 214 12.96 14.47 14.91
C VAL A 214 13.40 13.12 14.35
N ALA A 215 12.48 12.46 13.65
CA ALA A 215 12.75 11.20 12.98
C ALA A 215 13.60 11.40 11.70
N HIS A 216 14.64 10.58 11.57
CA HIS A 216 15.52 10.48 10.43
C HIS A 216 15.67 9.02 9.97
N CYS A 217 15.75 8.84 8.67
CA CYS A 217 16.06 7.59 7.99
C CYS A 217 16.51 7.98 6.59
N ASP A 218 17.70 7.60 6.14
CA ASP A 218 18.09 7.85 4.75
C ASP A 218 17.59 6.74 3.82
N LYS A 219 17.82 6.90 2.51
CA LYS A 219 17.35 5.93 1.51
C LYS A 219 18.03 4.56 1.67
N HIS A 220 19.34 4.51 1.92
CA HIS A 220 20.06 3.25 2.10
C HIS A 220 19.55 2.51 3.34
N GLN A 221 19.44 3.23 4.46
CA GLN A 221 18.84 2.73 5.68
C GLN A 221 17.43 2.19 5.48
N TYR A 222 16.60 2.91 4.71
CA TYR A 222 15.26 2.45 4.35
C TYR A 222 15.29 1.10 3.62
N PHE A 223 16.09 0.98 2.56
CA PHE A 223 16.23 -0.27 1.80
C PHE A 223 16.68 -1.43 2.71
N ASP A 224 17.71 -1.20 3.53
CA ASP A 224 18.26 -2.19 4.44
C ASP A 224 17.23 -2.64 5.50
N CYS A 225 16.44 -1.71 6.06
CA CYS A 225 15.41 -2.02 7.03
C CYS A 225 14.31 -2.91 6.44
N ILE A 226 13.88 -2.63 5.21
CA ILE A 226 12.84 -3.43 4.53
C ILE A 226 13.37 -4.82 4.17
N LEU A 227 14.62 -4.95 3.74
CA LEU A 227 15.23 -6.27 3.49
C LEU A 227 15.33 -7.09 4.79
N LYS A 228 15.78 -6.48 5.89
CA LYS A 228 15.80 -7.12 7.22
C LYS A 228 14.41 -7.54 7.69
N LEU A 229 13.37 -6.74 7.40
CA LEU A 229 11.99 -7.12 7.68
C LEU A 229 11.59 -8.41 6.93
N PHE A 230 11.97 -8.53 5.66
CA PHE A 230 11.66 -9.71 4.85
C PHE A 230 12.46 -10.95 5.27
N GLU A 231 13.72 -10.78 5.66
CA GLU A 231 14.51 -11.86 6.28
C GLU A 231 13.92 -12.30 7.62
N TYR A 232 13.41 -11.36 8.41
CA TYR A 232 12.69 -11.66 9.65
C TYR A 232 11.37 -12.40 9.35
N TYR A 233 10.64 -11.97 8.32
CA TYR A 233 9.41 -12.62 7.88
C TYR A 233 9.68 -14.06 7.43
N ASP A 234 10.73 -14.35 6.65
CA ASP A 234 11.05 -15.72 6.20
C ASP A 234 11.15 -16.70 7.38
N LYS A 235 11.75 -16.25 8.50
CA LYS A 235 11.95 -17.06 9.70
C LYS A 235 10.72 -17.14 10.62
N HIS A 236 9.86 -16.13 10.60
CA HIS A 236 8.84 -15.94 11.64
C HIS A 236 7.41 -15.70 11.13
N GLY A 237 7.24 -15.57 9.81
CA GLY A 237 5.98 -15.22 9.14
C GLY A 237 5.02 -16.40 8.99
N GLN A 238 5.54 -17.63 8.93
CA GLN A 238 4.76 -18.87 8.86
C GLN A 238 3.74 -18.91 7.71
N GLY A 239 4.05 -18.25 6.58
CA GLY A 239 3.16 -18.16 5.41
C GLY A 239 1.89 -17.31 5.62
N ARG A 240 1.77 -16.60 6.74
CA ARG A 240 0.61 -15.73 7.01
C ARG A 240 0.61 -14.52 6.08
N GLU A 241 -0.57 -14.03 5.72
CA GLU A 241 -0.67 -12.85 4.84
C GLU A 241 0.08 -11.65 5.43
N LEU A 242 0.90 -10.98 4.62
CA LEU A 242 1.70 -9.82 5.02
C LEU A 242 1.05 -8.53 4.53
N TYR A 243 0.80 -7.59 5.44
CA TYR A 243 0.24 -6.28 5.13
C TYR A 243 1.29 -5.19 5.35
N LEU A 244 1.59 -4.47 4.28
CA LEU A 244 2.54 -3.36 4.21
C LEU A 244 1.82 -2.08 3.83
N TYR A 245 2.54 -0.96 3.87
CA TYR A 245 2.12 0.32 3.33
C TYR A 245 3.35 1.10 2.85
N PRO A 246 3.20 2.22 2.12
CA PRO A 246 4.30 3.11 1.74
C PRO A 246 4.96 3.78 2.96
N MET A 247 5.76 3.00 3.70
CA MET A 247 6.55 3.40 4.86
C MET A 247 7.67 4.36 4.46
N GLY A 248 8.23 5.09 5.43
CA GLY A 248 9.39 5.96 5.19
C GLY A 248 9.06 7.34 4.59
N THR A 249 7.79 7.70 4.43
CA THR A 249 7.39 9.01 3.87
C THR A 249 7.19 10.07 4.94
N ALA A 250 7.16 11.34 4.53
CA ALA A 250 6.77 12.54 5.31
C ALA A 250 7.41 12.63 6.71
N MET A 251 6.82 11.95 7.69
CA MET A 251 7.28 11.97 9.08
C MET A 251 8.60 11.23 9.29
N SER A 252 8.94 10.24 8.45
CA SER A 252 10.23 9.54 8.53
C SER A 252 11.38 10.25 7.79
N ARG A 253 11.08 11.33 7.04
CA ARG A 253 12.03 12.23 6.37
C ARG A 253 13.12 11.56 5.49
N THR A 254 12.82 10.42 4.88
CA THR A 254 13.72 9.75 3.91
C THR A 254 14.01 10.52 2.63
N GLY A 255 13.28 11.62 2.39
CA GLY A 255 13.30 12.33 1.12
C GLY A 255 12.59 11.58 -0.02
N LEU A 256 11.94 10.44 0.25
CA LEU A 256 11.06 9.77 -0.70
C LEU A 256 9.71 10.48 -0.76
N SER A 257 9.25 10.77 -1.97
CA SER A 257 7.85 11.09 -2.22
C SER A 257 6.97 9.88 -1.92
N LYS A 258 5.66 10.12 -1.73
CA LYS A 258 4.71 9.03 -1.46
C LYS A 258 4.68 7.98 -2.59
N LYS A 259 4.90 8.43 -3.83
CA LYS A 259 4.96 7.55 -5.01
C LYS A 259 6.26 6.72 -5.00
N GLU A 260 7.41 7.35 -4.78
CA GLU A 260 8.69 6.64 -4.71
C GLU A 260 8.71 5.61 -3.57
N ALA A 261 8.13 5.92 -2.41
CA ALA A 261 8.01 4.95 -1.32
C ALA A 261 7.12 3.75 -1.68
N LEU A 262 6.05 3.97 -2.44
CA LEU A 262 5.20 2.89 -2.95
C LEU A 262 5.94 2.02 -3.97
N GLU A 263 6.60 2.65 -4.94
CA GLU A 263 7.39 1.94 -5.95
C GLU A 263 8.55 1.16 -5.31
N SER A 264 9.19 1.74 -4.28
CA SER A 264 10.30 1.10 -3.57
C SER A 264 9.83 -0.12 -2.78
N ILE A 265 8.73 -0.02 -2.02
CA ILE A 265 8.22 -1.17 -1.26
C ILE A 265 7.71 -2.28 -2.20
N VAL A 266 7.08 -1.93 -3.33
CA VAL A 266 6.67 -2.90 -4.35
C VAL A 266 7.89 -3.62 -4.93
N LEU A 267 8.90 -2.86 -5.37
CA LEU A 267 10.14 -3.40 -5.94
C LEU A 267 10.84 -4.34 -4.95
N LEU A 268 10.99 -3.91 -3.70
CA LEU A 268 11.67 -4.73 -2.67
C LEU A 268 10.88 -6.01 -2.37
N THR A 269 9.56 -5.94 -2.36
CA THR A 269 8.69 -7.11 -2.19
C THR A 269 8.87 -8.09 -3.35
N GLN A 270 8.94 -7.59 -4.60
CA GLN A 270 9.18 -8.43 -5.78
C GLN A 270 10.56 -9.08 -5.74
N ILE A 271 11.61 -8.33 -5.41
CA ILE A 271 12.98 -8.86 -5.30
C ILE A 271 13.07 -9.93 -4.20
N SER A 272 12.33 -9.72 -3.10
CA SER A 272 12.37 -10.59 -1.92
C SER A 272 11.30 -11.69 -1.93
N LYS A 273 10.62 -11.91 -3.06
CA LYS A 273 9.49 -12.85 -3.17
C LYS A 273 9.79 -14.26 -2.62
N ASN A 274 11.03 -14.71 -2.78
CA ASN A 274 11.48 -16.03 -2.33
C ASN A 274 11.56 -16.17 -0.80
N TYR A 275 11.72 -15.06 -0.08
CA TYR A 275 11.68 -15.00 1.39
C TYR A 275 10.25 -14.87 1.94
N LEU A 276 9.34 -14.35 1.11
CA LEU A 276 7.97 -14.10 1.53
C LEU A 276 7.07 -15.32 1.36
N LYS A 277 7.07 -15.97 0.18
CA LYS A 277 6.21 -17.15 -0.10
C LYS A 277 4.81 -17.05 0.52
N CYS A 278 4.19 -15.88 0.36
CA CYS A 278 2.90 -15.56 0.93
C CYS A 278 2.18 -14.52 0.08
N LYS A 279 0.90 -14.33 0.39
CA LYS A 279 0.13 -13.18 -0.06
C LYS A 279 0.58 -11.93 0.68
N THR A 280 1.21 -11.00 -0.03
CA THR A 280 1.61 -9.68 0.45
C THR A 280 0.71 -8.60 -0.14
N THR A 281 0.06 -7.83 0.72
CA THR A 281 -0.84 -6.73 0.34
C THR A 281 -0.29 -5.39 0.82
N ILE A 282 0.03 -4.51 -0.12
CA ILE A 282 0.49 -3.14 0.15
C ILE A 282 -0.72 -2.20 0.13
N ILE A 283 -1.00 -1.58 1.27
CA ILE A 283 -2.15 -0.70 1.47
C ILE A 283 -1.75 0.75 1.24
N VAL A 284 -2.35 1.36 0.22
CA VAL A 284 -2.28 2.81 -0.01
C VAL A 284 -3.50 3.45 0.65
N ASP A 285 -3.31 4.44 1.52
CA ASP A 285 -4.44 5.13 2.17
C ASP A 285 -5.40 5.68 1.12
N LYS A 286 -6.71 5.44 1.28
CA LYS A 286 -7.76 5.95 0.37
C LYS A 286 -7.69 7.47 0.16
N LYS A 287 -7.20 8.23 1.14
CA LYS A 287 -7.00 9.68 1.02
C LYS A 287 -5.97 10.04 -0.06
N CYS A 288 -4.99 9.16 -0.29
CA CYS A 288 -3.95 9.33 -1.31
C CYS A 288 -4.39 8.89 -2.72
N LYS A 289 -5.63 8.42 -2.91
CA LYS A 289 -6.16 8.01 -4.23
C LYS A 289 -6.13 9.13 -5.28
N ASN A 290 -6.15 10.38 -4.83
CA ASN A 290 -6.07 11.56 -5.68
C ASN A 290 -4.64 12.09 -5.89
N GLU A 291 -3.62 11.40 -5.38
CA GLU A 291 -2.22 11.84 -5.42
C GLU A 291 -1.31 10.77 -6.07
N ILE A 292 -1.58 9.50 -5.79
CA ILE A 292 -0.74 8.38 -6.23
C ILE A 292 -1.61 7.46 -7.08
N SER A 293 -1.19 7.16 -8.30
CA SER A 293 -1.77 6.12 -9.16
C SER A 293 -1.15 4.77 -8.80
N ILE A 294 -1.98 3.74 -8.58
CA ILE A 294 -1.49 2.35 -8.44
C ILE A 294 -1.53 1.58 -9.77
N THR A 295 -2.20 2.10 -10.79
CA THR A 295 -2.34 1.42 -12.10
C THR A 295 -1.13 1.56 -12.99
N ASP A 296 -0.18 2.41 -12.61
CA ASP A 296 1.08 2.63 -13.32
C ASP A 296 2.24 1.81 -12.73
N LEU A 297 1.96 0.97 -11.73
CA LEU A 297 2.92 0.06 -11.09
C LEU A 297 3.18 -1.18 -11.95
#